data_AF-A0A816L5I5-F1
#
_entry.id   AF-A0A816L5I5-F1
#
_cell.length_a   1.000
_cell.length_b   1.000
_cell.length_c   1.000
_cell.angle_alpha   90.00
_cell.angle_beta   90.00
_cell.angle_gamma   90.00
#
_symmetry.space_group_name_H-M   'P 1'
#
loop_
_entity.id
_entity.type
_entity.pdbx_description
1 polymer ?
#
loop_
_entity_poly.entity_id
_entity_poly.type
_entity_poly.pdbx_seq_one_letter_code
_entity_poly.pdbx_strand_id
1 'polypeptide(L)' 'MDELEKQMYRRGVCILVLPAAADVMTTWTQRFGFSVMEKWERLELVKHGMLHFAATVMCHKSLMERGHSGESNLTE' A
#
# COMPACT_ATOMS: atom_id res chain seq x y z
N MET A 1 -10.87 -2.14 -3.66
CA MET A 1 -9.75 -1.72 -2.78
C MET A 1 -10.02 -0.36 -2.18
N ASP A 2 -10.58 0.57 -2.94
CA ASP A 2 -10.87 1.94 -2.51
C ASP A 2 -11.67 2.05 -1.21
N GLU A 3 -12.77 1.29 -1.05
CA GLU A 3 -13.54 1.33 0.20
C GLU A 3 -12.75 0.77 1.40
N LEU A 4 -11.96 -0.29 1.19
CA LEU A 4 -11.08 -0.84 2.22
C LEU A 4 -10.05 0.21 2.64
N GLU A 5 -9.36 0.82 1.68
CA GLU A 5 -8.36 1.87 1.93
C GLU A 5 -8.96 3.05 2.68
N LYS A 6 -10.15 3.52 2.26
CA LYS A 6 -10.88 4.60 2.93
C LYS A 6 -11.23 4.26 4.37
N GLN A 7 -11.70 3.04 4.64
CA GLN A 7 -12.04 2.61 5.99
C GLN A 7 -10.81 2.44 6.87
N MET A 8 -9.70 1.94 6.32
CA MET A 8 -8.44 1.81 7.05
C MET A 8 -7.84 3.18 7.36
N TYR A 9 -7.84 4.10 6.41
CA TYR A 9 -7.41 5.48 6.61
C TYR A 9 -8.22 6.18 7.73
N ARG A 10 -9.56 6.04 7.71
CA ARG A 10 -10.44 6.57 8.77
C ARG A 10 -10.15 6.02 10.16
N ARG A 11 -9.54 4.83 10.25
CA ARG A 11 -9.11 4.20 11.51
C ARG A 11 -7.69 4.58 11.91
N GLY A 12 -7.04 5.48 11.18
CA GLY A 12 -5.67 5.93 11.45
C GLY A 12 -4.59 5.00 10.91
N VAL A 13 -4.93 4.08 10.01
CA VAL A 13 -3.93 3.22 9.35
C VAL A 13 -3.17 4.03 8.31
N CYS A 14 -1.84 4.08 8.44
CA CYS A 14 -0.97 4.81 7.52
C CYS A 14 -0.45 3.93 6.38
N ILE A 15 -0.23 2.64 6.62
CA ILE A 15 0.38 1.71 5.65
C ILE A 15 -0.40 0.42 5.65
N LEU A 16 -0.83 -0.02 4.47
CA LEU A 16 -1.33 -1.38 4.25
C LEU A 16 -0.17 -2.26 3.85
N VAL A 17 -0.12 -3.45 4.44
CA VAL A 17 0.86 -4.48 4.11
C VAL A 17 0.13 -5.77 3.80
N LEU A 18 0.51 -6.44 2.72
CA LEU A 18 -0.06 -7.74 2.37
C LEU A 18 0.99 -8.69 1.78
N PRO A 19 0.84 -10.00 2.03
CA PRO A 19 1.53 -11.06 1.30
C PRO A 19 0.75 -11.40 0.02
N ALA A 20 1.28 -11.03 -1.15
CA ALA A 20 0.68 -11.37 -2.44
C ALA A 20 1.21 -12.71 -2.96
N ALA A 21 0.33 -13.58 -3.44
CA ALA A 21 0.76 -14.73 -4.24
C ALA A 21 1.39 -14.23 -5.56
N ALA A 22 2.43 -14.90 -6.04
CA ALA A 22 3.25 -14.43 -7.16
C ALA A 22 2.45 -14.26 -8.46
N ASP A 23 1.45 -15.11 -8.68
CA ASP A 23 0.53 -15.11 -9.81
C ASP A 23 -0.37 -13.87 -9.88
N VAL A 24 -0.69 -13.26 -8.74
CA VAL A 24 -1.55 -12.07 -8.66
C VAL A 24 -0.80 -10.78 -8.31
N MET A 25 0.53 -10.84 -8.17
CA MET A 25 1.37 -9.69 -7.79
C MET A 25 1.14 -8.47 -8.69
N THR A 26 1.02 -8.68 -10.01
CA THR A 26 0.82 -7.60 -10.99
C THR A 26 -0.48 -6.84 -10.76
N THR A 27 -1.53 -7.50 -10.28
CA THR A 27 -2.80 -6.83 -9.96
C THR A 27 -2.61 -5.85 -8.80
N TRP A 28 -1.89 -6.27 -7.76
CA TRP A 28 -1.60 -5.41 -6.61
C TRP A 28 -0.76 -4.20 -7.00
N THR A 29 0.29 -4.41 -7.80
CA THR A 29 1.21 -3.31 -8.14
C THR A 29 0.69 -2.37 -9.21
N GLN A 30 -0.03 -2.88 -10.22
CA GLN A 30 -0.47 -2.07 -11.35
C GLN A 30 -1.88 -1.52 -11.20
N ARG A 31 -2.81 -2.27 -10.58
CA ARG A 31 -4.21 -1.83 -10.46
C ARG A 31 -4.53 -1.18 -9.13
N PHE A 32 -3.93 -1.67 -8.05
CA PHE A 32 -4.21 -1.18 -6.70
C PHE A 32 -3.14 -0.24 -6.16
N GLY A 33 -2.04 -0.02 -6.88
CA GLY A 33 -1.01 0.95 -6.50
C GLY A 33 -0.20 0.54 -5.27
N PHE A 34 -0.03 -0.76 -5.06
CA PHE A 34 0.94 -1.28 -4.09
C PHE A 34 2.34 -1.28 -4.71
N SER A 35 3.35 -1.25 -3.85
CA SER A 35 4.75 -1.47 -4.24
C SER A 35 5.24 -2.77 -3.61
N VAL A 36 6.18 -3.45 -4.28
CA VAL A 36 6.92 -4.56 -3.66
C VAL A 36 7.76 -3.98 -2.54
N MET A 37 7.67 -4.60 -1.37
CA MET A 37 8.40 -4.17 -0.17
C MET A 37 9.87 -4.57 -0.27
N GLU A 38 10.75 -3.60 -0.10
CA GLU A 38 12.18 -3.83 0.00
C GLU A 38 12.58 -4.42 1.35
N LYS A 39 13.79 -5.00 1.41
CA LYS A 39 14.28 -5.65 2.63
C LYS A 39 14.38 -4.70 3.82
N TRP A 40 14.77 -3.45 3.59
CA TRP A 40 14.91 -2.46 4.67
C TRP A 40 13.54 -1.98 5.18
N GLU A 41 12.58 -1.75 4.29
CA GLU A 41 11.18 -1.41 4.66
C GLU A 41 10.55 -2.52 5.50
N ARG A 42 10.85 -3.78 5.15
CA ARG A 42 10.41 -4.94 5.93
C ARG A 42 10.97 -4.91 7.35
N LEU A 43 12.24 -4.53 7.55
CA LEU A 43 12.84 -4.42 8.88
C LEU A 43 12.15 -3.33 9.72
N GLU A 44 11.71 -2.24 9.10
CA GLU A 44 10.98 -1.18 9.79
C GLU A 44 9.57 -1.63 10.18
N LEU A 45 8.90 -2.40 9.32
CA LEU A 45 7.51 -2.78 9.50
C LEU A 45 7.29 -4.07 10.31
N VAL A 46 8.30 -4.95 10.41
CA VAL A 46 8.17 -6.24 11.12
C VAL A 46 7.80 -6.07 12.60
N LYS A 47 8.18 -4.95 13.22
CA LYS A 47 7.83 -4.59 14.61
C LYS A 47 6.31 -4.46 14.84
N HIS A 48 5.52 -4.34 13.76
CA HIS A 48 4.07 -4.25 13.81
C HIS A 48 3.35 -5.61 13.67
N GLY A 49 4.08 -6.73 13.78
CA GLY A 49 3.47 -8.08 13.81
C GLY A 49 3.07 -8.60 12.43
N MET A 50 3.89 -8.34 11.40
CA MET A 50 3.63 -8.81 10.04
C MET A 50 3.68 -10.34 9.92
N LEU A 51 2.63 -10.93 9.36
CA LEU A 51 2.62 -12.34 9.00
C LEU A 51 3.43 -12.58 7.73
N HIS A 52 4.22 -13.66 7.73
CA HIS A 52 4.97 -14.10 6.57
C HIS A 52 4.45 -15.46 6.12
N PHE A 53 4.07 -15.56 4.86
CA PHE A 53 3.61 -16.80 4.25
C PHE A 53 4.61 -17.22 3.18
N ALA A 54 4.93 -18.52 3.14
CA ALA A 54 5.81 -19.06 2.12
C ALA A 54 5.26 -18.79 0.72
N ALA A 55 6.14 -18.62 -0.26
CA ALA A 55 5.80 -18.33 -1.66
C ALA A 55 4.94 -17.06 -1.89
N THR A 56 5.01 -16.09 -0.97
CA THR A 56 4.37 -14.77 -1.14
C THR A 56 5.40 -13.66 -1.27
N VAL A 57 5.05 -12.64 -2.05
CA VAL A 57 5.78 -11.39 -2.18
C VAL A 57 5.13 -10.37 -1.26
N MET A 58 5.90 -9.79 -0.35
CA MET A 58 5.38 -8.73 0.52
C MET A 58 5.22 -7.45 -0.30
N CYS A 59 4.03 -6.89 -0.25
CA CYS A 59 3.70 -5.62 -0.87
C CYS A 59 3.19 -4.66 0.20
N HIS A 60 3.38 -3.36 -0.03
CA HIS A 60 2.82 -2.33 0.82
C HIS A 60 2.18 -1.20 0.02
N LYS A 61 1.40 -0.37 0.69
CA LYS A 61 0.85 0.86 0.15
C LYS A 61 0.67 1.88 1.25
N SER A 62 1.18 3.08 1.03
CA SER A 62 0.91 4.22 1.91
C SER A 62 -0.51 4.73 1.68
N LEU A 63 -1.24 4.95 2.76
CA LEU A 63 -2.56 5.57 2.78
C LEU A 63 -2.50 7.07 3.09
N MET A 64 -1.31 7.68 3.05
CA MET A 64 -1.18 9.14 3.20
C MET A 64 -2.21 9.84 2.32
N GLU A 65 -2.84 10.88 2.88
CA GLU A 65 -3.81 11.68 2.16
C GLU A 65 -3.17 12.10 0.83
N ARG A 66 -3.82 11.81 -0.29
CA ARG A 66 -3.43 12.40 -1.58
C ARG A 66 -3.64 13.90 -1.39
N GLY A 67 -2.63 14.61 -0.89
CA GLY A 67 -2.60 16.06 -0.91
C GLY A 67 -2.86 16.47 -2.35
N HIS A 68 -3.96 17.18 -2.56
CA HIS A 68 -4.40 17.82 -3.80
C HIS A 68 -3.36 17.83 -4.94
N SER A 69 -3.24 16.73 -5.70
CA SER A 69 -2.60 16.78 -7.02
C SER A 69 -3.68 17.12 -8.04
N GLY A 70 -4.10 18.39 -8.02
CA GLY A 70 -5.21 18.88 -8.84
C GLY A 70 -5.49 20.37 -8.68
N GLU A 71 -4.48 21.19 -8.39
CA GLU A 71 -4.56 22.61 -8.75
C GLU A 71 -3.89 22.80 -10.11
N SER A 72 -4.64 22.55 -11.19
CA SER A 72 -4.47 23.38 -12.38
C SER A 72 -5.38 24.59 -12.18
N ASN A 73 -4.86 25.62 -11.51
CA ASN A 73 -5.43 26.94 -11.65
C ASN A 73 -5.17 27.37 -13.11
N LEU A 74 -6.15 27.14 -13.98
CA LEU A 74 -6.26 27.91 -15.22
C LEU A 74 -6.73 29.30 -14.79
N THR A 75 -5.79 30.21 -14.57
CA THR A 75 -6.09 31.64 -14.59
C THR A 75 -6.38 32.05 -16.03
N GLU A 76 -7.51 32.76 -16.15
CA GLU A 76 -8.12 33.51 -17.27
C GLU A 76 -7.29 33.75 -18.54
#